data_AF-A0A0F9P3S7-F1
#
_entry.id   AF-A0A0F9P3S7-F1
#
_cell.length_a   1.000
_cell.length_b   1.000
_cell.length_c   1.000
_cell.angle_alpha   90.00
_cell.angle_beta   90.00
_cell.angle_gamma   90.00
#
_symmetry.space_group_name_H-M   'P 1'
#
loop_
_entity.id
_entity.type
_entity.pdbx_description
1 polymer ?
#
loop_
_entity_poly.entity_id
_entity_poly.type
_entity_poly.pdbx_seq_one_letter_code
_entity_poly.pdbx_strand_id
1 'polypeptide(L)'
;MKLIPSGVYERTKPPWNKGISMSEEQKINIGKYVRTEKHKQAISEAQKIAMNRPEVKKKCSEAHKLLIGEKNPNWKGGITIYQIVHRRVRKIKLKPEVCEICNQKADKNGKLKLELSNIKDHQYTDNPDDYQYAHHSCHIKCDVNKKKRKRINEC
;
A
#
# COMPACT_ATOMS: atom_id res chain seq x y z
N MET A 1 -23.46 1.82 -18.27
CA MET A 1 -22.05 2.01 -17.86
C MET A 1 -21.15 1.34 -18.91
N LYS A 2 -20.28 2.09 -19.60
CA LYS A 2 -19.32 1.51 -20.55
C LYS A 2 -18.11 1.00 -19.76
N LEU A 3 -17.85 -0.30 -19.81
CA LEU A 3 -16.65 -0.91 -19.24
C LEU A 3 -15.43 -0.32 -19.95
N ILE A 4 -14.54 0.34 -19.20
CA ILE A 4 -13.24 0.75 -19.72
C ILE A 4 -12.46 -0.55 -19.94
N PRO A 5 -12.03 -0.87 -21.16
CA PRO A 5 -11.27 -2.08 -21.41
C PRO A 5 -10.02 -2.03 -20.54
N SER A 6 -9.82 -3.07 -19.73
CA SER A 6 -8.57 -3.26 -19.02
C SER A 6 -7.46 -3.16 -20.06
N GLY A 7 -6.49 -2.27 -19.83
CA GLY A 7 -5.40 -1.96 -20.78
C GLY A 7 -4.42 -3.12 -21.02
N VAL A 8 -4.92 -4.35 -21.05
CA VAL A 8 -4.25 -5.54 -21.56
C VAL A 8 -4.32 -5.43 -23.08
N TYR A 9 -3.43 -4.63 -23.65
CA TYR A 9 -3.21 -4.64 -25.10
C TYR A 9 -2.93 -6.08 -25.52
N GLU A 10 -3.70 -6.61 -26.45
CA GLU A 10 -3.38 -7.89 -27.08
C GLU A 10 -1.96 -7.78 -27.64
N ARG A 11 -1.07 -8.63 -27.15
CA ARG A 11 0.27 -8.72 -27.72
C ARG A 11 0.11 -9.32 -29.11
N THR A 12 0.07 -8.45 -30.11
CA THR A 12 -0.05 -8.81 -31.53
C THR A 12 1.13 -9.66 -32.02
N LYS A 13 2.22 -9.70 -31.25
CA LYS A 13 3.38 -10.55 -31.52
C LYS A 13 3.75 -11.36 -30.28
N PRO A 14 4.11 -12.65 -30.43
CA PRO A 14 4.73 -13.38 -29.33
C PRO A 14 6.01 -12.65 -28.90
N PRO A 15 6.40 -12.71 -27.62
CA PRO A 15 7.67 -12.14 -27.19
C PRO A 15 8.79 -12.79 -28.03
N TRP A 16 9.76 -11.99 -28.46
CA TRP A 16 10.83 -12.41 -29.38
C TRP A 16 11.68 -13.58 -28.85
N ASN A 17 11.62 -13.83 -27.54
CA ASN A 17 12.31 -14.92 -26.85
C ASN A 17 11.38 -16.10 -26.49
N LYS A 18 10.14 -16.16 -27.02
CA LYS A 18 9.21 -17.26 -26.72
C LYS A 18 9.80 -18.58 -27.25
N GLY A 19 10.18 -19.48 -26.34
CA GLY A 19 10.75 -20.78 -26.67
C GLY A 19 12.27 -20.79 -26.86
N ILE A 20 12.95 -19.64 -26.75
CA ILE A 20 14.42 -19.59 -26.74
C ILE A 20 14.87 -19.83 -25.30
N SER A 21 15.42 -21.03 -25.03
CA SER A 21 16.08 -21.29 -23.75
C SER A 21 17.39 -20.52 -23.70
N MET A 22 17.63 -19.82 -22.59
CA MET A 22 18.92 -19.21 -22.33
C MET A 22 19.98 -20.31 -22.17
N SER A 23 21.16 -20.11 -22.76
CA SER A 23 22.29 -21.00 -22.54
C SER A 23 22.75 -20.94 -21.07
N GLU A 24 23.37 -22.01 -20.59
CA GLU A 24 23.95 -22.04 -19.23
C GLU A 24 25.00 -20.94 -19.03
N GLU A 25 25.77 -20.63 -20.07
CA GLU A 25 26.74 -19.54 -20.05
C GLU A 25 26.08 -18.16 -19.91
N GLN A 26 24.95 -17.92 -20.60
CA GLN A 26 24.17 -16.68 -20.45
C GLN A 26 23.60 -16.54 -19.03
N LYS A 27 23.12 -17.64 -18.43
CA LYS A 27 22.65 -17.66 -17.04
C LYS A 27 23.77 -17.30 -16.07
N ILE A 28 24.94 -17.90 -16.24
CA ILE A 28 26.13 -17.62 -15.43
C ILE A 28 26.57 -16.16 -15.57
N ASN A 29 26.58 -15.62 -16.79
CA ASN A 29 27.01 -14.24 -17.05
C ASN A 29 26.04 -13.20 -16.47
N ILE A 30 24.72 -13.47 -16.47
CA ILE A 30 23.74 -12.61 -15.80
C ILE A 30 23.98 -12.61 -14.28
N GLY A 31 24.33 -13.76 -13.69
CA GLY A 31 24.64 -13.87 -12.26
C GLY A 31 25.95 -13.20 -11.83
N LYS A 32 26.92 -13.06 -12.74
CA LYS A 32 28.24 -12.46 -12.45
C LYS A 32 28.23 -10.93 -12.36
N TYR A 33 27.19 -10.26 -12.89
CA TYR A 33 27.13 -8.80 -12.85
C TYR A 33 26.68 -8.28 -11.47
N VAL A 34 27.63 -8.21 -10.54
CA VAL A 34 27.43 -7.52 -9.27
C VAL A 34 27.52 -6.02 -9.51
N ARG A 35 26.40 -5.31 -9.37
CA ARG A 35 26.39 -3.84 -9.43
C ARG A 35 27.25 -3.27 -8.32
N THR A 36 28.34 -2.61 -8.68
CA THR A 36 29.17 -1.86 -7.74
C THR A 36 28.36 -0.71 -7.12
N GLU A 37 28.72 -0.28 -5.90
CA GLU A 37 28.05 0.86 -5.25
C GLU A 37 28.12 2.14 -6.11
N LYS A 38 29.26 2.38 -6.77
CA LYS A 38 29.41 3.48 -7.73
C LYS A 38 28.40 3.41 -8.88
N HIS A 39 28.15 2.22 -9.42
CA HIS A 39 27.16 2.03 -10.47
C HIS A 39 25.72 2.26 -9.96
N LYS A 40 25.41 1.80 -8.75
CA LYS A 40 24.10 2.07 -8.11
C LYS A 40 23.89 3.58 -7.89
N GLN A 41 24.90 4.28 -7.42
CA GLN A 41 24.88 5.73 -7.24
C GLN A 41 24.65 6.45 -8.57
N ALA A 42 25.41 6.11 -9.62
CA ALA A 42 25.26 6.70 -10.95
C ALA A 42 23.83 6.52 -11.52
N ILE A 43 23.23 5.33 -11.39
CA ILE A 43 21.83 5.10 -11.79
C ILE A 43 20.88 5.97 -10.97
N SER A 44 21.07 6.03 -9.64
CA SER A 44 20.21 6.82 -8.74
C SER A 44 20.26 8.31 -9.08
N GLU A 45 21.45 8.85 -9.33
CA GLU A 45 21.64 10.24 -9.75
C GLU A 45 21.00 10.52 -11.10
N ALA A 46 21.22 9.65 -12.09
CA ALA A 46 20.59 9.78 -13.41
C ALA A 46 19.06 9.77 -13.31
N GLN A 47 18.48 8.91 -12.46
CA GLN A 47 17.04 8.88 -12.20
C GLN A 47 16.54 10.17 -11.52
N LYS A 48 17.25 10.68 -10.51
CA LYS A 48 16.90 11.96 -9.86
C LYS A 48 16.91 13.12 -10.86
N ILE A 49 17.92 13.18 -11.74
CA ILE A 49 18.02 14.21 -12.78
C ILE A 49 16.84 14.08 -13.76
N ALA A 50 16.55 12.87 -14.24
CA ALA A 50 15.45 12.62 -15.18
C ALA A 50 14.08 13.00 -14.58
N MET A 51 13.81 12.62 -13.34
CA MET A 51 12.57 12.98 -12.62
C MET A 51 12.45 14.47 -12.34
N ASN A 52 13.57 15.19 -12.30
CA ASN A 52 13.56 16.62 -12.06
C ASN A 52 13.32 17.48 -13.31
N ARG A 53 13.29 16.87 -14.51
CA ARG A 53 12.98 17.60 -15.75
C ARG A 53 11.56 18.21 -15.69
N PRO A 54 11.37 19.49 -16.05
CA PRO A 54 10.07 20.16 -15.95
C PRO A 54 8.93 19.44 -16.68
N GLU A 55 9.21 18.90 -17.86
CA GLU A 55 8.24 18.15 -18.67
C GLU A 55 7.77 16.87 -17.97
N VAL A 56 8.68 16.14 -17.32
CA VAL A 56 8.35 14.93 -16.56
C VAL A 56 7.52 15.29 -15.34
N LYS A 57 7.90 16.33 -14.59
CA LYS A 57 7.11 16.85 -13.46
C LYS A 57 5.70 17.24 -13.89
N LYS A 58 5.55 17.94 -15.01
CA LYS A 58 4.26 18.34 -15.57
C LYS A 58 3.41 17.11 -15.92
N LYS A 59 3.97 16.14 -16.67
CA LYS A 59 3.27 14.89 -17.02
C LYS A 59 2.84 14.10 -15.79
N CYS A 60 3.71 13.95 -14.79
CA CYS A 60 3.37 13.27 -13.53
C CYS A 60 2.26 14.01 -12.77
N SER A 61 2.32 15.35 -12.72
CA SER A 61 1.28 16.17 -12.08
C SER A 61 -0.06 16.03 -12.79
N GLU A 62 -0.08 16.11 -14.11
CA GLU A 62 -1.29 15.94 -14.93
C GLU A 62 -1.89 14.54 -14.77
N ALA A 63 -1.06 13.49 -14.82
CA ALA A 63 -1.48 12.13 -14.53
C ALA A 63 -2.06 11.99 -13.11
N HIS A 64 -1.46 12.64 -12.11
CA HIS A 64 -1.98 12.64 -10.75
C HIS A 64 -3.35 13.32 -10.64
N LYS A 65 -3.57 14.43 -11.35
CA LYS A 65 -4.88 15.12 -11.39
C LYS A 65 -6.01 14.21 -11.91
N LEU A 66 -5.69 13.29 -12.83
CA LEU A 66 -6.67 12.30 -13.32
C LEU A 66 -7.03 11.25 -12.26
N LEU A 67 -6.21 11.11 -11.21
CA LEU A 67 -6.38 10.17 -10.10
C LEU A 67 -6.85 10.86 -8.81
N ILE A 68 -7.40 12.08 -8.89
CA ILE A 68 -8.01 12.77 -7.75
C ILE A 68 -9.54 12.63 -7.84
N GLY A 69 -10.18 12.49 -6.68
CA GLY A 69 -11.64 12.42 -6.59
C GLY A 69 -12.21 11.14 -7.20
N GLU A 70 -13.42 11.23 -7.73
CA GLU A 70 -14.20 10.10 -8.29
C GLU A 70 -13.52 9.30 -9.40
N LYS A 71 -12.54 9.90 -10.07
CA LYS A 71 -11.79 9.24 -11.14
C LYS A 71 -10.70 8.29 -10.63
N ASN A 72 -10.34 8.38 -9.35
CA ASN A 72 -9.40 7.43 -8.76
C ASN A 72 -10.09 6.06 -8.60
N PRO A 73 -9.53 4.95 -9.11
CA PRO A 73 -10.09 3.60 -8.90
C PRO A 73 -10.27 3.23 -7.42
N ASN A 74 -9.50 3.87 -6.53
CA ASN A 74 -9.58 3.70 -5.08
C ASN A 74 -10.49 4.73 -4.40
N TRP A 75 -11.18 5.60 -5.14
CA TRP A 75 -12.16 6.53 -4.57
C TRP A 75 -13.38 5.78 -4.07
N LYS A 76 -13.75 6.02 -2.82
CA LYS A 76 -14.92 5.41 -2.17
C LYS A 76 -15.95 6.45 -1.76
N GLY A 77 -16.21 7.44 -2.62
CA GLY A 77 -17.29 8.43 -2.42
C GLY A 77 -16.95 9.54 -1.42
N GLY A 78 -15.76 10.14 -1.49
CA GLY A 78 -15.36 11.21 -0.57
C GLY A 78 -14.71 10.73 0.72
N ILE A 79 -14.73 9.41 0.97
CA ILE A 79 -14.03 8.82 2.11
C ILE A 79 -12.53 9.01 1.89
N THR A 80 -11.96 9.93 2.67
CA THR A 80 -10.52 10.13 2.83
C THR A 80 -9.82 8.77 2.97
N ILE A 81 -8.70 8.59 2.28
CA ILE A 81 -7.88 7.38 2.37
C ILE A 81 -7.71 7.02 3.86
N TYR A 82 -7.90 5.74 4.22
CA TYR A 82 -7.76 5.21 5.59
C TYR A 82 -6.59 5.83 6.38
N GLN A 83 -5.45 6.00 5.71
CA GLN A 83 -4.24 6.59 6.26
C GLN A 83 -4.44 8.03 6.74
N ILE A 84 -5.22 8.85 6.02
CA ILE A 84 -5.52 10.25 6.37
C ILE A 84 -6.43 10.30 7.60
N VAL A 85 -7.47 9.46 7.63
CA VAL A 85 -8.38 9.36 8.78
C VAL A 85 -7.57 8.96 10.03
N HIS A 86 -6.75 7.92 9.92
CA HIS A 86 -5.87 7.50 11.01
C HIS A 86 -4.89 8.57 11.46
N ARG A 87 -4.36 9.37 10.51
CA ARG A 87 -3.49 10.49 10.84
C ARG A 87 -4.21 11.57 11.63
N ARG A 88 -5.46 11.88 11.29
CA ARG A 88 -6.30 12.85 12.01
C ARG A 88 -6.65 12.34 13.40
N VAL A 89 -7.12 11.09 13.51
CA VAL A 89 -7.46 10.50 14.81
C VAL A 89 -6.26 10.44 15.74
N ARG A 90 -5.06 10.09 15.27
CA ARG A 90 -3.83 10.08 16.08
C ARG A 90 -3.44 11.45 16.66
N LYS A 91 -3.93 12.56 16.08
CA LYS A 91 -3.70 13.90 16.64
C LYS A 91 -4.60 14.19 17.84
N ILE A 92 -5.76 13.52 17.91
CA ILE A 92 -6.81 13.77 18.90
C ILE A 92 -6.76 12.69 19.99
N LYS A 93 -6.72 11.41 19.60
CA LYS A 93 -6.65 10.27 20.51
C LYS A 93 -5.21 10.06 20.96
N LEU A 94 -4.98 10.18 22.28
CA LEU A 94 -3.69 9.87 22.88
C LEU A 94 -3.40 8.37 22.72
N LYS A 95 -2.14 8.05 22.41
CA LYS A 95 -1.68 6.67 22.26
C LYS A 95 -1.42 6.08 23.66
N PRO A 96 -2.13 5.02 24.08
CA PRO A 96 -1.89 4.36 25.35
C PRO A 96 -0.57 3.56 25.32
N GLU A 97 -0.07 3.20 26.51
CA GLU A 97 1.08 2.29 26.64
C GLU A 97 0.70 0.82 26.44
N VAL A 98 -0.57 0.49 26.65
CA VAL A 98 -1.11 -0.88 26.61
C VAL A 98 -2.10 -1.04 25.47
N CYS A 99 -2.18 -2.26 24.95
CA CYS A 99 -3.20 -2.64 23.97
C CYS A 99 -4.60 -2.65 24.62
N GLU A 100 -5.57 -1.96 24.03
CA GLU A 100 -6.94 -1.89 24.56
C GLU A 100 -7.71 -3.23 24.43
N ILE A 101 -7.19 -4.19 23.66
CA ILE A 101 -7.82 -5.52 23.47
C ILE A 101 -7.25 -6.56 24.44
N CYS A 102 -5.91 -6.64 24.57
CA CYS A 102 -5.25 -7.67 25.37
C CYS A 102 -4.59 -7.15 26.65
N ASN A 103 -4.63 -5.84 26.91
CA ASN A 103 -4.05 -5.17 28.07
C ASN A 103 -2.54 -5.37 28.28
N GLN A 104 -1.82 -5.88 27.27
CA GLN A 104 -0.37 -6.04 27.32
C GLN A 104 0.34 -4.78 26.84
N LYS A 105 1.48 -4.45 27.45
CA LYS A 105 2.33 -3.32 27.06
C LYS A 105 2.97 -3.52 25.69
N ALA A 106 3.09 -2.43 24.94
CA ALA A 106 3.90 -2.40 23.73
C ALA A 106 5.38 -2.60 24.08
N ASP A 107 6.06 -3.49 23.36
CA ASP A 107 7.49 -3.71 23.55
C ASP A 107 8.28 -2.44 23.17
N LYS A 108 9.18 -1.99 24.05
CA LYS A 108 10.07 -0.85 23.83
C LYS A 108 10.96 -1.05 22.60
N ASN A 109 11.25 -2.30 22.25
CA ASN A 109 12.03 -2.66 21.06
C ASN A 109 11.25 -2.47 19.74
N GLY A 110 9.98 -2.07 19.79
CA GLY A 110 9.17 -1.76 18.62
C GLY A 110 8.69 -2.99 17.83
N LYS A 111 8.87 -4.20 18.36
CA LYS A 111 8.34 -5.45 17.76
C LYS A 111 6.83 -5.57 17.95
N LEU A 112 6.30 -5.05 19.06
CA LEU A 112 4.87 -4.98 19.37
C LEU A 112 4.41 -3.52 19.37
N LYS A 113 4.31 -2.92 18.18
CA LYS A 113 3.75 -1.58 18.03
C LYS A 113 2.23 -1.63 18.14
N LEU A 114 1.66 -0.71 18.92
CA LEU A 114 0.23 -0.43 18.85
C LEU A 114 -0.09 0.36 17.58
N GLU A 115 -1.07 -0.14 16.86
CA GLU A 115 -1.67 0.48 15.70
C GLU A 115 -3.13 0.81 15.98
N LEU A 116 -3.64 1.79 15.26
CA LEU A 116 -5.03 2.22 15.38
C LEU A 116 -5.89 1.23 14.59
N SER A 117 -6.94 0.71 15.22
CA SER A 117 -7.90 -0.24 14.68
C SER A 117 -9.30 0.36 14.79
N ASN A 118 -10.12 0.17 13.76
CA ASN A 118 -11.50 0.67 13.74
C ASN A 118 -12.44 -0.31 14.44
N ILE A 119 -13.15 0.16 15.46
CA ILE A 119 -14.09 -0.64 16.23
C ILE A 119 -15.40 -0.83 15.46
N LYS A 120 -15.88 0.19 14.74
CA LYS A 120 -17.16 0.18 14.01
C LYS A 120 -16.99 -0.21 12.54
N ASP A 121 -17.33 -1.45 12.19
CA ASP A 121 -17.56 -2.02 10.83
C ASP A 121 -16.97 -1.28 9.61
N HIS A 122 -15.72 -0.85 9.71
CA HIS A 122 -15.01 -0.05 8.70
C HIS A 122 -15.70 1.27 8.30
N GLN A 123 -16.55 1.84 9.16
CA GLN A 123 -16.99 3.22 9.00
C GLN A 123 -15.85 4.14 9.44
N TYR A 124 -15.13 4.70 8.47
CA TYR A 124 -13.99 5.57 8.73
C TYR A 124 -14.47 6.98 9.06
N THR A 125 -14.81 7.22 10.33
CA THR A 125 -15.20 8.52 10.87
C THR A 125 -13.98 9.26 11.41
N ASP A 126 -14.10 10.56 11.67
CA ASP A 126 -13.05 11.31 12.38
C ASP A 126 -13.22 11.28 13.91
N ASN A 127 -14.20 10.51 14.42
CA ASN A 127 -14.48 10.41 15.84
C ASN A 127 -13.45 9.47 16.51
N PRO A 128 -12.61 9.94 17.45
CA PRO A 128 -11.59 9.11 18.12
C PRO A 128 -12.17 7.92 18.91
N ASP A 129 -13.43 7.97 19.32
CA ASP A 129 -14.08 6.90 20.08
C ASP A 129 -14.44 5.68 19.21
N ASP A 130 -14.47 5.86 17.88
CA ASP A 130 -14.68 4.76 16.94
C ASP A 130 -13.41 3.93 16.71
N TYR A 131 -12.30 4.30 17.37
CA TYR A 131 -10.99 3.69 17.21
C TYR A 131 -10.42 3.21 18.53
N GLN A 132 -9.65 2.13 18.44
CA GLN A 132 -8.84 1.60 19.54
C GLN A 132 -7.39 1.38 19.11
N TYR A 133 -6.46 1.46 20.05
CA TYR A 133 -5.06 1.07 19.87
C TYR A 133 -4.88 -0.39 20.24
N ALA A 134 -4.44 -1.17 19.27
CA ALA A 134 -4.24 -2.61 19.43
C ALA A 134 -2.90 -3.05 18.85
N HIS A 135 -2.37 -4.17 19.34
CA HIS A 135 -1.31 -4.88 18.63
C HIS A 135 -1.80 -5.34 17.26
N HIS A 136 -0.90 -5.40 16.29
CA HIS A 136 -1.22 -5.88 14.94
C HIS A 136 -1.86 -7.27 14.93
N SER A 137 -1.37 -8.18 15.77
CA SER A 137 -1.94 -9.52 15.92
C SER A 137 -3.35 -9.49 16.51
N CYS A 138 -3.63 -8.59 17.47
CA CYS A 138 -4.96 -8.41 18.05
C CYS A 138 -5.93 -7.81 17.02
N HIS A 139 -5.48 -6.82 16.25
CA HIS A 139 -6.25 -6.20 15.18
C HIS A 139 -6.68 -7.22 14.12
N ILE A 140 -5.75 -8.03 13.60
CA ILE A 140 -6.06 -9.10 12.64
C ILE A 140 -7.09 -10.08 13.21
N LYS A 141 -6.92 -10.51 14.47
CA LYS A 141 -7.85 -11.44 15.12
C LYS A 141 -9.27 -10.85 15.19
N CYS A 142 -9.40 -9.57 15.52
CA CYS A 142 -10.70 -8.89 15.53
C CYS A 142 -11.35 -8.84 14.14
N ASP A 143 -10.60 -8.48 13.10
CA ASP A 143 -11.11 -8.41 11.73
C ASP A 143 -11.57 -9.77 11.19
N VAL A 144 -10.82 -10.83 11.49
CA VAL A 144 -11.18 -12.20 11.10
C VAL A 144 -12.45 -12.66 11.84
N ASN A 145 -12.55 -12.36 13.13
CA ASN A 145 -13.72 -12.73 13.93
C ASN A 145 -15.00 -11.99 13.48
N LYS A 146 -14.89 -10.71 13.09
CA LYS A 146 -16.01 -9.95 12.51
C LYS A 146 -16.52 -10.61 11.23
N LYS A 147 -15.63 -11.03 10.33
CA LYS A 147 -16.01 -11.75 9.09
C LYS A 147 -16.73 -13.06 9.37
N LYS A 148 -16.30 -13.82 10.40
CA LYS A 148 -16.99 -15.05 10.81
C LYS A 148 -18.40 -14.77 11.34
N ARG A 149 -18.57 -13.77 12.21
CA ARG A 149 -19.90 -13.39 12.74
C ARG A 149 -20.85 -12.91 11.65
N LYS A 150 -20.36 -12.10 10.71
CA LYS A 150 -21.19 -11.62 9.59
C LYS A 150 -21.71 -12.78 8.73
N ARG A 151 -20.88 -13.79 8.46
CA ARG A 151 -21.29 -15.02 7.74
C ARG A 151 -22.30 -15.87 8.49
N ILE A 152 -22.28 -15.87 9.82
CA ILE A 152 -23.23 -16.64 10.65
C ILE A 152 -24.59 -15.94 10.69
N ASN A 153 -24.62 -14.61 10.72
CA ASN A 153 -25.85 -13.81 10.80
C ASN A 153 -26.51 -13.54 9.43
N GLU A 154 -25.88 -13.96 8.32
CA GLU A 154 -26.43 -13.88 6.96
C GLU A 154 -27.01 -15.24 6.48
N CYS A 155 -27.04 -16.25 7.35
CA CYS A 155 -27.81 -17.50 7.19
C CYS A 155 -29.06 -17.46 8.07
#